data_AF-A0A5A7XN76-F1
#
_entry.id   AF-A0A5A7XN76-F1
#
_cell.length_a   1.000
_cell.length_b   1.000
_cell.length_c   1.000
_cell.angle_alpha   90.00
_cell.angle_beta   90.00
_cell.angle_gamma   90.00
#
_symmetry.space_group_name_H-M   'P 1'
#
loop_
_entity.id
_entity.type
_entity.pdbx_description
1 polymer ?
#
loop_
_entity_poly.entity_id
_entity_poly.type
_entity_poly.pdbx_seq_one_letter_code
_entity_poly.pdbx_strand_id
1 'polypeptide(L)'
;MKRFAIDDHPTVVNARRNRDVTTASTEPLDAQWLRRVALDAGADDVGFVEIGRAEIADQRTDLDAALPGVQTLVSFVCRMNRENIRTPARSAANLEFHHAGDDVDEIGRHLVSRLESVGVRAVNPAMGFPMEMDEFPGKTWVVSHKPVAEAAGLGRMGIHRNVIHPKFGNFILLGTVLVAAKVDEYSRPLDFNPCLECKLCVAACPTGAIAPDGHFDFSACYTHNYREFMGGFGDWVGQVADSKNADDYRSKVPDNQTASVWQSLSFGANYKAAYCMSVCPAGDDVIGAWLDSPKTHLAEVVRPLQRKQETVYVIKGSDAEDYVNRRFPDKRSKHVGQSLRARSVEGMVDGLPLIFQREQTKGVTATYHFSFTGTETRQFTVKIDDRDLEVCDGHHGRPDLTVVADSSTWLRFLDNRSVLPWAVMRGRIRLHGSPRLLLAFGRYFPSQ
;
A
#
# COMPACT_ATOMS: atom_id res chain seq x y z
N MET A 1 -27.74 -44.70 9.72
CA MET A 1 -27.33 -44.23 8.37
C MET A 1 -26.49 -45.31 7.71
N LYS A 2 -26.84 -45.77 6.50
CA LYS A 2 -25.94 -46.63 5.71
C LYS A 2 -24.69 -45.80 5.37
N ARG A 3 -23.53 -46.21 5.87
CA ARG A 3 -22.23 -45.71 5.37
C ARG A 3 -22.07 -46.30 3.97
N PHE A 4 -22.24 -45.48 2.94
CA PHE A 4 -21.79 -45.85 1.61
C PHE A 4 -20.25 -45.94 1.63
N ALA A 5 -19.67 -46.96 1.00
CA ALA A 5 -18.28 -46.87 0.59
C ALA A 5 -18.14 -45.67 -0.36
N ILE A 6 -17.01 -44.97 -0.34
CA ILE A 6 -16.83 -43.73 -1.13
C ILE A 6 -17.15 -43.95 -2.62
N ASP A 7 -16.81 -45.12 -3.15
CA ASP A 7 -17.04 -45.49 -4.55
C ASP A 7 -18.51 -45.67 -4.92
N ASP A 8 -19.35 -46.05 -3.96
CA ASP A 8 -20.78 -46.31 -4.16
C ASP A 8 -21.65 -45.09 -3.83
N HIS A 9 -21.04 -44.00 -3.36
CA HIS A 9 -21.78 -42.79 -3.03
C HIS A 9 -22.37 -42.19 -4.33
N PRO A 10 -23.68 -41.89 -4.41
CA PRO A 10 -24.31 -41.42 -5.64
C PRO A 10 -23.63 -40.19 -6.26
N THR A 11 -23.13 -39.26 -5.44
CA THR A 11 -22.35 -38.10 -5.91
C THR A 11 -21.04 -38.50 -6.58
N VAL A 12 -20.33 -39.52 -6.06
CA VAL A 12 -19.06 -39.98 -6.62
C VAL A 12 -19.27 -40.71 -7.94
N VAL A 13 -20.30 -41.56 -8.01
CA VAL A 13 -20.70 -42.24 -9.25
C VAL A 13 -21.09 -41.21 -10.33
N ASN A 14 -21.94 -40.22 -9.98
CA ASN A 14 -22.33 -39.16 -10.90
C ASN A 14 -21.14 -38.29 -11.33
N ALA A 15 -20.25 -37.94 -10.41
CA ALA A 15 -19.06 -37.15 -10.71
C ALA A 15 -18.12 -37.89 -11.67
N ARG A 16 -17.88 -39.20 -11.46
CA ARG A 16 -17.07 -40.01 -12.39
C ARG A 16 -17.70 -40.08 -13.78
N ARG A 17 -19.02 -40.30 -13.85
CA ARG A 17 -19.77 -40.29 -15.12
C ARG A 17 -19.68 -38.95 -15.86
N ASN A 18 -19.72 -37.84 -15.12
CA ASN A 18 -19.61 -36.49 -15.72
C ASN A 18 -18.16 -36.12 -16.05
N ARG A 19 -17.17 -36.66 -15.32
CA ARG A 19 -15.74 -36.38 -15.53
C ARG A 19 -15.23 -36.86 -16.89
N ASP A 20 -15.78 -37.96 -17.41
CA ASP A 20 -15.50 -38.44 -18.77
C ASP A 20 -16.03 -37.50 -19.87
N VAL A 21 -16.91 -36.55 -19.52
CA VAL A 21 -17.45 -35.50 -20.41
C VAL A 21 -16.72 -34.16 -20.24
N THR A 22 -16.16 -33.88 -19.05
CA THR A 22 -15.53 -32.60 -18.68
C THR A 22 -14.05 -32.75 -18.36
N THR A 23 -13.26 -33.43 -19.21
CA THR A 23 -11.81 -33.24 -19.18
C THR A 23 -11.51 -31.77 -19.47
N ALA A 24 -10.90 -31.07 -18.50
CA ALA A 24 -10.51 -29.68 -18.65
C ALA A 24 -9.69 -29.52 -19.94
N SER A 25 -10.18 -28.68 -20.85
CA SER A 25 -9.48 -28.41 -22.10
C SER A 25 -8.10 -27.82 -21.79
N THR A 26 -7.06 -28.35 -22.43
CA THR A 26 -5.72 -27.77 -22.40
C THR A 26 -5.57 -26.62 -23.38
N GLU A 27 -6.60 -26.34 -24.18
CA GLU A 27 -6.60 -25.24 -25.13
C GLU A 27 -6.64 -23.90 -24.40
N PRO A 28 -5.92 -22.88 -24.89
CA PRO A 28 -6.04 -21.53 -24.36
C PRO A 28 -7.48 -21.02 -24.45
N LEU A 29 -7.89 -20.23 -23.46
CA LEU A 29 -9.14 -19.48 -23.46
C LEU A 29 -9.10 -18.39 -24.55
N ASP A 30 -10.22 -18.20 -25.22
CA ASP A 30 -10.43 -17.08 -26.14
C ASP A 30 -10.41 -15.75 -25.35
N ALA A 31 -9.41 -14.91 -25.64
CA ALA A 31 -9.21 -13.63 -25.00
C ALA A 31 -10.34 -12.63 -25.29
N GLN A 32 -10.97 -12.68 -26.48
CA GLN A 32 -12.11 -11.81 -26.81
C GLN A 32 -13.34 -12.19 -26.03
N TRP A 33 -13.59 -13.50 -25.87
CA TRP A 33 -14.67 -13.99 -25.01
C TRP A 33 -14.46 -13.53 -23.56
N LEU A 34 -13.26 -13.76 -23.00
CA LEU A 34 -12.97 -13.40 -21.61
C LEU A 34 -13.06 -11.88 -21.38
N ARG A 35 -12.58 -11.08 -22.35
CA ARG A 35 -12.73 -9.62 -22.33
C ARG A 35 -14.20 -9.23 -22.30
N ARG A 36 -15.05 -9.83 -23.15
CA ARG A 36 -16.48 -9.55 -23.17
C ARG A 36 -17.14 -9.90 -21.84
N VAL A 37 -16.78 -11.04 -21.23
CA VAL A 37 -17.30 -11.41 -19.90
C VAL A 37 -16.98 -10.34 -18.86
N ALA A 38 -15.75 -9.81 -18.85
CA ALA A 38 -15.35 -8.76 -17.91
C ALA A 38 -16.07 -7.43 -18.16
N LEU A 39 -16.19 -7.01 -19.43
CA LEU A 39 -16.90 -5.78 -19.80
C LEU A 39 -18.41 -5.88 -19.51
N ASP A 40 -19.05 -7.01 -19.82
CA ASP A 40 -20.46 -7.28 -19.53
C ASP A 40 -20.73 -7.33 -18.01
N ALA A 41 -19.72 -7.69 -17.21
CA ALA A 41 -19.80 -7.67 -15.75
C ALA A 41 -19.67 -6.26 -15.17
N GLY A 42 -19.18 -5.27 -15.94
CA GLY A 42 -19.07 -3.88 -15.52
C GLY A 42 -17.67 -3.28 -15.55
N ALA A 43 -16.64 -4.02 -15.99
CA ALA A 43 -15.30 -3.44 -16.16
C ALA A 43 -15.29 -2.39 -17.28
N ASP A 44 -14.50 -1.32 -17.12
CA ASP A 44 -14.34 -0.28 -18.13
C ASP A 44 -13.21 -0.58 -19.14
N ASP A 45 -12.17 -1.31 -18.70
CA ASP A 45 -11.12 -1.87 -19.56
C ASP A 45 -10.48 -3.10 -18.88
N VAL A 46 -9.85 -3.96 -19.68
CA VAL A 46 -9.36 -5.29 -19.30
C VAL A 46 -8.05 -5.59 -20.03
N GLY A 47 -7.11 -6.25 -19.35
CA GLY A 47 -5.89 -6.74 -19.96
C GLY A 47 -5.45 -8.07 -19.35
N PHE A 48 -4.69 -8.84 -20.12
CA PHE A 48 -4.28 -10.18 -19.75
C PHE A 48 -2.76 -10.26 -19.63
N VAL A 49 -2.31 -10.83 -18.51
CA VAL A 49 -0.88 -10.95 -18.18
C VAL A 49 -0.54 -12.42 -17.99
N GLU A 50 0.46 -12.89 -18.72
CA GLU A 50 1.00 -14.23 -18.54
C GLU A 50 1.81 -14.29 -17.24
N ILE A 51 1.63 -15.34 -16.44
CA ILE A 51 2.26 -15.49 -15.12
C ILE A 51 3.81 -15.48 -15.15
N GLY A 52 4.41 -15.76 -16.31
CA GLY A 52 5.86 -15.80 -16.50
C GLY A 52 6.52 -14.43 -16.75
N ARG A 53 5.76 -13.32 -16.73
CA ARG A 53 6.28 -12.00 -17.07
C ARG A 53 7.20 -11.41 -16.01
N ALA A 54 8.28 -10.77 -16.47
CA ALA A 54 9.30 -10.18 -15.60
C ALA A 54 8.73 -9.02 -14.77
N GLU A 55 7.76 -8.29 -15.32
CA GLU A 55 7.08 -7.14 -14.70
C GLU A 55 6.32 -7.48 -13.42
N ILE A 56 5.99 -8.76 -13.21
CA ILE A 56 5.26 -9.28 -12.03
C ILE A 56 6.03 -10.39 -11.31
N ALA A 57 7.33 -10.55 -11.59
CA ALA A 57 8.13 -11.65 -11.05
C ALA A 57 8.17 -11.66 -9.52
N ASP A 58 8.13 -10.48 -8.89
CA ASP A 58 8.08 -10.31 -7.44
C ASP A 58 6.74 -10.72 -6.81
N GLN A 59 5.69 -10.91 -7.61
CA GLN A 59 4.38 -11.41 -7.15
C GLN A 59 4.26 -12.93 -7.28
N ARG A 60 5.20 -13.60 -7.95
CA ARG A 60 5.04 -15.00 -8.40
C ARG A 60 4.76 -15.98 -7.25
N THR A 61 5.52 -15.86 -6.17
CA THR A 61 5.41 -16.74 -4.99
C THR A 61 4.01 -16.70 -4.40
N ASP A 62 3.44 -15.51 -4.23
CA ASP A 62 2.13 -15.33 -3.59
C ASP A 62 0.98 -15.76 -4.52
N LEU A 63 1.13 -15.51 -5.83
CA LEU A 63 0.15 -15.93 -6.83
C LEU A 63 0.08 -17.47 -6.96
N ASP A 64 1.24 -18.14 -6.95
CA ASP A 64 1.30 -19.62 -6.98
C ASP A 64 0.75 -20.23 -5.68
N ALA A 65 0.96 -19.56 -4.53
CA ALA A 65 0.39 -19.98 -3.25
C ALA A 65 -1.15 -19.82 -3.21
N ALA A 66 -1.68 -18.72 -3.76
CA ALA A 66 -3.11 -18.44 -3.79
C ALA A 66 -3.88 -19.31 -4.79
N LEU A 67 -3.32 -19.57 -5.98
CA LEU A 67 -3.90 -20.48 -6.96
C LEU A 67 -2.82 -21.38 -7.58
N PRO A 68 -2.60 -22.59 -7.03
CA PRO A 68 -1.67 -23.54 -7.60
C PRO A 68 -2.02 -23.88 -9.06
N GLY A 69 -1.07 -23.59 -9.96
CA GLY A 69 -1.25 -23.72 -11.41
C GLY A 69 -1.84 -22.50 -12.11
N VAL A 70 -1.80 -21.32 -11.48
CA VAL A 70 -2.10 -20.05 -12.14
C VAL A 70 -1.23 -19.88 -13.39
N GLN A 71 -1.85 -19.43 -14.49
CA GLN A 71 -1.19 -19.23 -15.79
C GLN A 71 -1.45 -17.83 -16.36
N THR A 72 -2.62 -17.26 -16.07
CA THR A 72 -3.03 -15.94 -16.54
C THR A 72 -3.54 -15.09 -15.38
N LEU A 73 -3.22 -13.80 -15.40
CA LEU A 73 -3.88 -12.77 -14.59
C LEU A 73 -4.78 -11.94 -15.49
N VAL A 74 -6.06 -11.82 -15.14
CA VAL A 74 -7.03 -10.92 -15.77
C VAL A 74 -7.05 -9.65 -14.96
N SER A 75 -6.38 -8.59 -15.44
CA SER A 75 -6.43 -7.27 -14.83
C SER A 75 -7.58 -6.48 -15.43
N PHE A 76 -8.28 -5.70 -14.63
CA PHE A 76 -9.33 -4.81 -15.14
C PHE A 76 -9.41 -3.53 -14.31
N VAL A 77 -10.06 -2.51 -14.88
CA VAL A 77 -10.25 -1.21 -14.24
C VAL A 77 -11.73 -0.86 -14.14
N CYS A 78 -12.09 -0.17 -13.06
CA CYS A 78 -13.42 0.42 -12.85
C CYS A 78 -13.26 1.91 -12.60
N ARG A 79 -14.00 2.73 -13.34
CA ARG A 79 -13.96 4.18 -13.26
C ARG A 79 -14.70 4.66 -12.01
N MET A 80 -14.12 5.65 -11.37
CA MET A 80 -14.78 6.42 -10.32
C MET A 80 -15.34 7.74 -10.87
N ASN A 81 -16.40 8.21 -10.23
CA ASN A 81 -16.96 9.54 -10.44
C ASN A 81 -15.95 10.61 -10.05
N ARG A 82 -15.41 11.29 -11.06
CA ARG A 82 -14.32 12.26 -10.92
C ARG A 82 -14.61 13.38 -9.91
N GLU A 83 -15.81 13.94 -9.93
CA GLU A 83 -16.17 15.06 -9.06
C GLU A 83 -16.31 14.64 -7.59
N ASN A 84 -16.72 13.38 -7.34
CA ASN A 84 -16.72 12.80 -6.00
C ASN A 84 -15.29 12.68 -5.44
N ILE A 85 -14.29 12.50 -6.30
CA ILE A 85 -12.87 12.45 -5.91
C ILE A 85 -12.24 13.85 -5.85
N ARG A 86 -12.68 14.81 -6.69
CA ARG A 86 -12.13 16.18 -6.73
C ARG A 86 -12.55 17.05 -5.56
N THR A 87 -13.71 16.78 -4.99
CA THR A 87 -14.26 17.58 -3.91
C THR A 87 -13.38 17.53 -2.64
N PRO A 88 -13.24 18.66 -1.91
CA PRO A 88 -12.67 18.65 -0.55
C PRO A 88 -13.51 17.87 0.47
N ALA A 89 -14.77 17.56 0.12
CA ALA A 89 -15.68 16.80 0.98
C ALA A 89 -15.25 15.33 1.05
N ARG A 90 -14.51 15.01 2.12
CA ARG A 90 -13.99 13.67 2.40
C ARG A 90 -15.05 12.56 2.30
N SER A 91 -16.27 12.82 2.77
CA SER A 91 -17.36 11.84 2.76
C SER A 91 -17.77 11.41 1.36
N ALA A 92 -17.86 12.34 0.41
CA ALA A 92 -18.21 12.04 -0.98
C ALA A 92 -17.12 11.20 -1.66
N ALA A 93 -15.85 11.52 -1.42
CA ALA A 93 -14.74 10.74 -1.95
C ALA A 93 -14.71 9.31 -1.37
N ASN A 94 -14.91 9.14 -0.06
CA ASN A 94 -14.94 7.80 0.55
C ASN A 94 -16.14 6.98 0.10
N LEU A 95 -17.32 7.60 -0.01
CA LEU A 95 -18.49 6.94 -0.57
C LEU A 95 -18.21 6.38 -1.97
N GLU A 96 -17.56 7.17 -2.81
CA GLU A 96 -17.13 6.74 -4.14
C GLU A 96 -16.11 5.60 -4.11
N PHE A 97 -15.08 5.70 -3.27
CA PHE A 97 -14.08 4.63 -3.13
C PHE A 97 -14.70 3.31 -2.68
N HIS A 98 -15.66 3.35 -1.75
CA HIS A 98 -16.33 2.15 -1.27
C HIS A 98 -17.21 1.52 -2.34
N HIS A 99 -18.10 2.30 -2.97
CA HIS A 99 -18.99 1.74 -4.00
C HIS A 99 -18.23 1.23 -5.22
N ALA A 100 -17.26 1.99 -5.73
CA ALA A 100 -16.45 1.52 -6.85
C ALA A 100 -15.58 0.31 -6.46
N GLY A 101 -15.18 0.20 -5.18
CA GLY A 101 -14.48 -0.98 -4.67
C GLY A 101 -15.38 -2.23 -4.64
N ASP A 102 -16.61 -2.08 -4.13
CA ASP A 102 -17.62 -3.15 -4.16
C ASP A 102 -17.90 -3.61 -5.59
N ASP A 103 -17.98 -2.68 -6.55
CA ASP A 103 -18.16 -2.98 -7.98
C ASP A 103 -16.97 -3.79 -8.54
N VAL A 104 -15.73 -3.44 -8.19
CA VAL A 104 -14.54 -4.21 -8.60
C VAL A 104 -14.61 -5.65 -8.08
N ASP A 105 -14.93 -5.83 -6.80
CA ASP A 105 -15.02 -7.15 -6.18
C ASP A 105 -16.18 -7.97 -6.77
N GLU A 106 -17.30 -7.33 -7.10
CA GLU A 106 -18.46 -7.95 -7.75
C GLU A 106 -18.14 -8.40 -9.19
N ILE A 107 -17.41 -7.59 -9.96
CA ILE A 107 -16.90 -7.96 -11.29
C ILE A 107 -15.95 -9.16 -11.18
N GLY A 108 -15.02 -9.13 -10.22
CA GLY A 108 -14.11 -10.25 -9.96
C GLY A 108 -14.86 -11.53 -9.61
N ARG A 109 -15.89 -11.44 -8.76
CA ARG A 109 -16.79 -12.56 -8.41
C ARG A 109 -17.52 -13.11 -9.63
N HIS A 110 -18.05 -12.25 -10.49
CA HIS A 110 -18.70 -12.65 -11.74
C HIS A 110 -17.73 -13.35 -12.69
N LEU A 111 -16.54 -12.81 -12.89
CA LEU A 111 -15.50 -13.43 -13.73
C LEU A 111 -15.15 -14.84 -13.27
N VAL A 112 -14.90 -15.02 -11.97
CA VAL A 112 -14.63 -16.35 -11.39
C VAL A 112 -15.81 -17.29 -11.63
N SER A 113 -17.03 -16.86 -11.32
CA SER A 113 -18.25 -17.68 -11.52
C SER A 113 -18.42 -18.13 -12.98
N ARG A 114 -18.11 -17.24 -13.94
CA ARG A 114 -18.19 -17.54 -15.37
C ARG A 114 -17.07 -18.50 -15.82
N LEU A 115 -15.85 -18.32 -15.34
CA LEU A 115 -14.74 -19.24 -15.60
C LEU A 115 -15.00 -20.65 -15.03
N GLU A 116 -15.52 -20.73 -13.80
CA GLU A 116 -15.89 -22.00 -13.18
C GLU A 116 -17.00 -22.72 -13.96
N SER A 117 -17.96 -21.98 -14.52
CA SER A 117 -19.04 -22.55 -15.33
C SER A 117 -18.56 -23.25 -16.61
N VAL A 118 -17.35 -22.93 -17.08
CA VAL A 118 -16.69 -23.59 -18.23
C VAL A 118 -15.53 -24.49 -17.79
N GLY A 119 -15.45 -24.82 -16.50
CA GLY A 119 -14.48 -25.77 -15.94
C GLY A 119 -13.09 -25.19 -15.68
N VAL A 120 -12.92 -23.87 -15.67
CA VAL A 120 -11.65 -23.20 -15.38
C VAL A 120 -11.61 -22.72 -13.94
N ARG A 121 -10.57 -23.13 -13.20
CA ARG A 121 -10.33 -22.64 -11.84
C ARG A 121 -9.84 -21.20 -11.88
N ALA A 122 -10.42 -20.36 -11.04
CA ALA A 122 -10.02 -18.97 -10.89
C ALA A 122 -10.18 -18.52 -9.43
N VAL A 123 -9.47 -17.46 -9.04
CA VAL A 123 -9.56 -16.83 -7.71
C VAL A 123 -9.70 -15.33 -7.89
N ASN A 124 -10.58 -14.72 -7.08
CA ASN A 124 -10.72 -13.27 -6.96
C ASN A 124 -10.10 -12.80 -5.63
N PRO A 125 -8.85 -12.33 -5.61
CA PRO A 125 -8.32 -11.51 -4.53
C PRO A 125 -9.13 -10.22 -4.38
N ALA A 126 -9.27 -9.74 -3.15
CA ALA A 126 -9.95 -8.49 -2.86
C ALA A 126 -9.23 -7.30 -3.51
N MET A 127 -9.98 -6.37 -4.12
CA MET A 127 -9.47 -5.11 -4.68
C MET A 127 -8.63 -4.31 -3.67
N GLY A 128 -9.03 -4.38 -2.41
CA GLY A 128 -8.41 -3.73 -1.28
C GLY A 128 -8.89 -4.38 0.02
N PHE A 129 -8.55 -3.79 1.16
CA PHE A 129 -8.86 -4.40 2.48
C PHE A 129 -8.41 -5.86 2.58
N PRO A 130 -7.13 -6.14 2.29
CA PRO A 130 -6.63 -7.50 2.36
C PRO A 130 -6.75 -8.03 3.79
N MET A 131 -6.95 -9.35 3.96
CA MET A 131 -7.37 -9.93 5.24
C MET A 131 -6.34 -10.86 5.88
N GLU A 132 -5.13 -10.97 5.32
CA GLU A 132 -4.09 -11.88 5.85
C GLU A 132 -3.38 -11.23 7.04
N MET A 133 -4.14 -10.99 8.11
CA MET A 133 -3.74 -10.18 9.27
C MET A 133 -2.66 -10.85 10.13
N ASP A 134 -2.47 -12.16 10.00
CA ASP A 134 -1.35 -12.86 10.65
C ASP A 134 0.01 -12.34 10.15
N GLU A 135 0.07 -11.83 8.91
CA GLU A 135 1.26 -11.23 8.30
C GLU A 135 1.41 -9.74 8.65
N PHE A 136 0.43 -9.10 9.31
CA PHE A 136 0.50 -7.68 9.63
C PHE A 136 1.63 -7.39 10.64
N PRO A 137 2.51 -6.39 10.40
CA PRO A 137 2.37 -5.27 9.46
C PRO A 137 3.07 -5.43 8.09
N GLY A 138 3.47 -6.65 7.73
CA GLY A 138 4.07 -6.97 6.43
C GLY A 138 3.07 -7.07 5.28
N LYS A 139 3.34 -7.96 4.32
CA LYS A 139 2.51 -8.17 3.13
C LYS A 139 1.25 -8.95 3.50
N THR A 140 0.16 -8.22 3.71
CA THR A 140 -1.15 -8.80 4.08
C THR A 140 -2.03 -9.14 2.87
N TRP A 141 -1.59 -8.81 1.64
CA TRP A 141 -2.35 -8.95 0.40
C TRP A 141 -1.80 -10.05 -0.51
N VAL A 142 -2.70 -10.69 -1.27
CA VAL A 142 -2.39 -11.77 -2.22
C VAL A 142 -1.71 -11.24 -3.49
N VAL A 143 -2.16 -10.10 -4.03
CA VAL A 143 -1.67 -9.55 -5.29
C VAL A 143 -1.52 -8.05 -5.22
N SER A 144 -0.42 -7.53 -5.78
CA SER A 144 -0.28 -6.09 -5.99
C SER A 144 -0.90 -5.70 -7.32
N HIS A 145 -2.11 -5.14 -7.30
CA HIS A 145 -2.85 -4.82 -8.53
C HIS A 145 -2.15 -3.81 -9.45
N LYS A 146 -1.35 -2.88 -8.92
CA LYS A 146 -0.71 -1.82 -9.72
C LYS A 146 0.34 -2.36 -10.71
N PRO A 147 1.34 -3.18 -10.30
CA PRO A 147 2.24 -3.85 -11.25
C PRO A 147 1.51 -4.68 -12.30
N VAL A 148 0.45 -5.41 -11.90
CA VAL A 148 -0.33 -6.23 -12.84
C VAL A 148 -1.04 -5.35 -13.87
N ALA A 149 -1.64 -4.23 -13.45
CA ALA A 149 -2.29 -3.27 -14.37
C ALA A 149 -1.29 -2.62 -15.34
N GLU A 150 -0.06 -2.30 -14.90
CA GLU A 150 0.99 -1.83 -15.81
C GLU A 150 1.39 -2.91 -16.82
N ALA A 151 1.60 -4.15 -16.36
CA ALA A 151 1.93 -5.30 -17.21
C ALA A 151 0.80 -5.64 -18.21
N ALA A 152 -0.45 -5.37 -17.83
CA ALA A 152 -1.65 -5.53 -18.64
C ALA A 152 -1.87 -4.38 -19.64
N GLY A 153 -1.06 -3.33 -19.61
CA GLY A 153 -1.23 -2.17 -20.50
C GLY A 153 -2.37 -1.22 -20.10
N LEU A 154 -2.91 -1.35 -18.89
CA LEU A 154 -4.04 -0.53 -18.41
C LEU A 154 -3.61 0.83 -17.86
N GLY A 155 -2.32 1.13 -17.85
CA GLY A 155 -1.78 2.41 -17.43
C GLY A 155 -0.32 2.34 -17.03
N ARG A 156 0.22 3.46 -16.55
CA ARG A 156 1.53 3.53 -15.90
C ARG A 156 1.45 4.29 -14.59
N MET A 157 2.27 3.94 -13.61
CA MET A 157 2.32 4.70 -12.36
C MET A 157 2.90 6.10 -12.59
N GLY A 158 2.14 7.12 -12.17
CA GLY A 158 2.65 8.49 -12.08
C GLY A 158 3.51 8.71 -10.84
N ILE A 159 4.12 9.90 -10.72
CA ILE A 159 4.96 10.25 -9.54
C ILE A 159 4.19 10.18 -8.21
N HIS A 160 2.86 10.29 -8.24
CA HIS A 160 1.99 10.11 -7.07
C HIS A 160 1.68 8.65 -6.74
N ARG A 161 2.33 7.68 -7.39
CA ARG A 161 2.20 6.22 -7.17
C ARG A 161 0.82 5.62 -7.47
N ASN A 162 -0.07 6.31 -8.20
CA ASN A 162 -1.29 5.69 -8.72
C ASN A 162 -1.10 5.40 -10.20
N VAL A 163 -1.70 4.30 -10.67
CA VAL A 163 -1.78 3.98 -12.09
C VAL A 163 -2.64 5.03 -12.78
N ILE A 164 -2.15 5.57 -13.88
CA ILE A 164 -2.86 6.51 -14.73
C ILE A 164 -3.21 5.75 -16.01
N HIS A 165 -4.51 5.51 -16.22
CA HIS A 165 -5.03 4.96 -17.46
C HIS A 165 -5.00 6.04 -18.55
N PRO A 166 -4.61 5.72 -19.79
CA PRO A 166 -4.46 6.72 -20.87
C PRO A 166 -5.75 7.48 -21.16
N LYS A 167 -6.90 6.78 -21.11
CA LYS A 167 -8.22 7.40 -21.25
C LYS A 167 -8.79 8.00 -19.94
N PHE A 168 -8.91 7.19 -18.89
CA PHE A 168 -9.67 7.56 -17.68
C PHE A 168 -8.86 8.36 -16.63
N GLY A 169 -7.55 8.50 -16.83
CA GLY A 169 -6.65 9.08 -15.85
C GLY A 169 -6.44 8.15 -14.65
N ASN A 170 -6.21 8.73 -13.47
CA ASN A 170 -6.10 7.96 -12.23
C ASN A 170 -7.43 7.80 -11.47
N PHE A 171 -8.56 8.20 -12.05
CA PHE A 171 -9.89 8.04 -11.46
C PHE A 171 -10.41 6.62 -11.71
N ILE A 172 -9.60 5.64 -11.32
CA ILE A 172 -9.85 4.21 -11.53
C ILE A 172 -9.51 3.44 -10.26
N LEU A 173 -10.20 2.33 -10.04
CA LEU A 173 -9.80 1.24 -9.16
C LEU A 173 -9.42 0.03 -10.00
N LEU A 174 -8.64 -0.87 -9.41
CA LEU A 174 -8.01 -1.98 -10.11
C LEU A 174 -8.46 -3.30 -9.50
N GLY A 175 -8.80 -4.27 -10.34
CA GLY A 175 -9.03 -5.65 -9.96
C GLY A 175 -8.10 -6.60 -10.70
N THR A 176 -7.87 -7.78 -10.12
CA THR A 176 -7.07 -8.84 -10.77
C THR A 176 -7.64 -10.20 -10.42
N VAL A 177 -8.09 -10.98 -11.41
CA VAL A 177 -8.49 -12.37 -11.23
C VAL A 177 -7.35 -13.30 -11.64
N LEU A 178 -7.03 -14.28 -10.80
CA LEU A 178 -6.04 -15.32 -11.10
C LEU A 178 -6.75 -16.46 -11.84
N VAL A 179 -6.18 -16.94 -12.94
CA VAL A 179 -6.80 -17.96 -13.80
C VAL A 179 -5.82 -19.10 -14.05
N ALA A 180 -6.25 -20.34 -13.78
CA ALA A 180 -5.44 -21.55 -13.96
C ALA A 180 -5.45 -22.08 -15.41
N ALA A 181 -5.57 -21.20 -16.39
CA ALA A 181 -5.57 -21.50 -17.82
C ALA A 181 -4.81 -20.42 -18.59
N LYS A 182 -4.30 -20.77 -19.77
CA LYS A 182 -3.72 -19.80 -20.70
C LYS A 182 -4.85 -19.06 -21.42
N VAL A 183 -4.56 -17.86 -21.89
CA VAL A 183 -5.36 -17.19 -22.94
C VAL A 183 -4.59 -17.21 -24.25
N ASP A 184 -5.30 -17.14 -25.38
CA ASP A 184 -4.70 -17.13 -26.73
C ASP A 184 -4.01 -15.81 -27.10
N GLU A 185 -4.39 -14.71 -26.44
CA GLU A 185 -3.77 -13.39 -26.60
C GLU A 185 -3.51 -12.69 -25.24
N TYR A 186 -2.31 -12.11 -25.08
CA TYR A 186 -1.93 -11.34 -23.89
C TYR A 186 -1.63 -9.88 -24.23
N SER A 187 -2.06 -8.97 -23.36
CA SER A 187 -1.83 -7.52 -23.47
C SER A 187 -0.35 -7.16 -23.30
N ARG A 188 0.07 -5.93 -23.59
CA ARG A 188 1.47 -5.48 -23.38
C ARG A 188 1.48 -4.16 -22.59
N PRO A 189 2.54 -3.89 -21.80
CA PRO A 189 2.69 -2.60 -21.14
C PRO A 189 2.63 -1.44 -22.15
N LEU A 190 2.14 -0.29 -21.69
CA LEU A 190 2.18 0.95 -22.48
C LEU A 190 3.63 1.36 -22.74
N ASP A 191 3.90 1.80 -23.96
CA ASP A 191 5.19 2.32 -24.41
C ASP A 191 5.49 3.75 -23.94
N PHE A 192 4.50 4.43 -23.35
CA PHE A 192 4.62 5.75 -22.73
C PHE A 192 4.03 5.79 -21.31
N ASN A 193 4.40 6.80 -20.52
CA ASN A 193 3.79 7.07 -19.22
C ASN A 193 2.76 8.22 -19.35
N PRO A 194 1.47 8.02 -19.03
CA PRO A 194 0.46 9.09 -19.11
C PRO A 194 0.65 10.25 -18.11
N CYS A 195 1.58 10.15 -17.16
CA CYS A 195 1.92 11.23 -16.24
C CYS A 195 2.47 12.47 -17.00
N LEU A 196 1.81 13.62 -16.83
CA LEU A 196 2.23 14.89 -17.46
C LEU A 196 3.40 15.60 -16.74
N GLU A 197 3.90 15.03 -15.66
CA GLU A 197 4.94 15.62 -14.79
C GLU A 197 4.63 17.03 -14.24
N CYS A 198 3.37 17.46 -14.27
CA CYS A 198 2.90 18.79 -13.88
C CYS A 198 3.13 19.19 -12.41
N LYS A 199 3.50 18.24 -11.55
CA LYS A 199 3.71 18.39 -10.10
C LYS A 199 2.51 18.95 -9.31
N LEU A 200 1.29 18.90 -9.85
CA LEU A 200 0.09 19.31 -9.11
C LEU A 200 -0.15 18.43 -7.87
N CYS A 201 0.10 17.13 -7.98
CA CYS A 201 0.01 16.19 -6.86
C CYS A 201 1.02 16.51 -5.74
N VAL A 202 2.23 16.96 -6.09
CA VAL A 202 3.25 17.44 -5.14
C VAL A 202 2.74 18.69 -4.43
N ALA A 203 2.21 19.65 -5.19
CA ALA A 203 1.71 20.90 -4.64
C ALA A 203 0.49 20.71 -3.72
N ALA A 204 -0.34 19.70 -3.97
CA ALA A 204 -1.55 19.43 -3.21
C ALA A 204 -1.35 18.49 -2.03
N CYS A 205 -0.31 17.66 -2.01
CA CYS A 205 -0.09 16.65 -0.97
C CYS A 205 -0.03 17.29 0.43
N PRO A 206 -0.93 16.92 1.37
CA PRO A 206 -1.00 17.60 2.67
C PRO A 206 0.20 17.29 3.56
N THR A 207 0.87 16.15 3.37
CA THR A 207 2.01 15.70 4.19
C THR A 207 3.37 15.89 3.52
N GLY A 208 3.41 16.32 2.26
CA GLY A 208 4.66 16.38 1.49
C GLY A 208 5.21 15.02 1.07
N ALA A 209 4.39 13.96 1.13
CA ALA A 209 4.81 12.59 0.82
C ALA A 209 5.25 12.37 -0.65
N ILE A 210 4.92 13.29 -1.57
CA ILE A 210 5.30 13.18 -2.99
C ILE A 210 6.30 14.28 -3.29
N ALA A 211 7.51 13.92 -3.66
CA ALA A 211 8.57 14.88 -4.00
C ALA A 211 8.60 15.19 -5.51
N PRO A 212 9.11 16.38 -5.91
CA PRO A 212 9.24 16.73 -7.33
C PRO A 212 10.12 15.79 -8.15
N ASP A 213 11.08 15.11 -7.52
CA ASP A 213 12.01 14.16 -8.15
C ASP A 213 11.45 12.73 -8.28
N GLY A 214 10.21 12.50 -7.84
CA GLY A 214 9.56 11.18 -7.90
C GLY A 214 9.77 10.31 -6.66
N HIS A 215 10.54 10.77 -5.68
CA HIS A 215 10.60 10.10 -4.38
C HIS A 215 9.24 10.16 -3.68
N PHE A 216 8.94 9.10 -2.92
CA PHE A 216 7.68 8.96 -2.19
C PHE A 216 7.94 8.54 -0.74
N ASP A 217 7.57 9.39 0.21
CA ASP A 217 7.61 9.08 1.63
C ASP A 217 6.33 8.30 2.01
N PHE A 218 6.48 6.97 2.07
CA PHE A 218 5.39 6.08 2.42
C PHE A 218 4.87 6.32 3.84
N SER A 219 5.75 6.49 4.83
CA SER A 219 5.36 6.73 6.21
C SER A 219 4.53 8.00 6.37
N ALA A 220 4.90 9.09 5.70
CA ALA A 220 4.14 10.34 5.71
C ALA A 220 2.74 10.17 5.10
N CYS A 221 2.63 9.49 3.95
CA CYS A 221 1.34 9.21 3.32
C CYS A 221 0.48 8.28 4.20
N TYR A 222 1.06 7.18 4.66
CA TYR A 222 0.41 6.15 5.44
C TYR A 222 -0.12 6.71 6.77
N THR A 223 0.72 7.42 7.53
CA THR A 223 0.37 7.99 8.85
C THR A 223 -0.86 8.90 8.77
N HIS A 224 -0.98 9.71 7.71
CA HIS A 224 -2.11 10.60 7.54
C HIS A 224 -3.28 9.93 6.83
N ASN A 225 -3.06 9.39 5.63
CA ASN A 225 -4.14 8.92 4.77
C ASN A 225 -4.85 7.70 5.37
N TYR A 226 -4.10 6.80 5.99
CA TYR A 226 -4.57 5.56 6.60
C TYR A 226 -4.78 5.70 8.12
N ARG A 227 -4.97 6.93 8.63
CA ARG A 227 -5.15 7.20 10.07
C ARG A 227 -6.29 6.40 10.71
N GLU A 228 -7.29 6.01 9.93
CA GLU A 228 -8.46 5.26 10.40
C GLU A 228 -8.49 3.80 9.91
N PHE A 229 -7.35 3.32 9.40
CA PHE A 229 -7.13 1.92 9.01
C PHE A 229 -6.38 1.18 10.12
N MET A 230 -5.96 -0.06 9.86
CA MET A 230 -5.28 -0.99 10.77
C MET A 230 -4.20 -0.34 11.65
N GLY A 231 -3.23 0.37 11.05
CA GLY A 231 -2.15 1.00 11.81
C GLY A 231 -2.64 2.11 12.75
N GLY A 232 -3.55 2.94 12.26
CA GLY A 232 -4.14 4.02 13.05
C GLY A 232 -5.11 3.53 14.13
N PHE A 233 -5.84 2.46 13.86
CA PHE A 233 -6.65 1.76 14.85
C PHE A 233 -5.78 1.17 15.96
N GLY A 234 -4.65 0.54 15.62
CA GLY A 234 -3.68 0.04 16.59
C GLY A 234 -3.09 1.16 17.48
N ASP A 235 -2.75 2.31 16.90
CA ASP A 235 -2.31 3.50 17.65
C ASP A 235 -3.42 4.02 18.59
N TRP A 236 -4.67 4.07 18.11
CA TRP A 236 -5.81 4.48 18.92
C TRP A 236 -6.06 3.55 20.11
N VAL A 237 -6.03 2.23 19.89
CA VAL A 237 -6.15 1.23 20.97
C VAL A 237 -5.00 1.36 21.98
N GLY A 238 -3.78 1.63 21.50
CA GLY A 238 -2.64 1.95 22.36
C GLY A 238 -2.90 3.17 23.23
N GLN A 239 -3.42 4.25 22.65
CA GLN A 239 -3.78 5.46 23.40
C GLN A 239 -4.86 5.20 24.46
N VAL A 240 -5.83 4.31 24.19
CA VAL A 240 -6.81 3.86 25.20
C VAL A 240 -6.11 3.12 26.34
N ALA A 241 -5.26 2.14 26.02
CA ALA A 241 -4.56 1.30 27.00
C ALA A 241 -3.56 2.10 27.86
N ASP A 242 -2.87 3.07 27.27
CA ASP A 242 -1.85 3.90 27.94
C ASP A 242 -2.47 5.07 28.72
N SER A 243 -3.78 5.27 28.65
CA SER A 243 -4.44 6.37 29.34
C SER A 243 -4.81 6.02 30.77
N LYS A 244 -4.50 6.93 31.70
CA LYS A 244 -4.71 6.71 33.14
C LYS A 244 -6.20 6.71 33.53
N ASN A 245 -6.98 7.52 32.83
CA ASN A 245 -8.42 7.69 33.03
C ASN A 245 -9.05 8.36 31.78
N ALA A 246 -10.36 8.60 31.83
CA ALA A 246 -11.11 9.16 30.71
C ALA A 246 -10.66 10.58 30.31
N ASP A 247 -10.21 11.41 31.26
CA ASP A 247 -9.78 12.78 30.96
C ASP A 247 -8.42 12.80 30.27
N ASP A 248 -7.48 11.96 30.74
CA ASP A 248 -6.19 11.74 30.07
C ASP A 248 -6.39 11.25 28.64
N TYR A 249 -7.30 10.28 28.44
CA TYR A 249 -7.67 9.81 27.11
C TYR A 249 -8.24 10.92 26.22
N ARG A 250 -9.26 11.66 26.67
CA ARG A 250 -9.89 12.74 25.87
C ARG A 250 -8.95 13.89 25.56
N SER A 251 -7.94 14.13 26.41
CA SER A 251 -6.88 15.10 26.13
C SER A 251 -5.99 14.68 24.94
N LYS A 252 -5.75 13.37 24.77
CA LYS A 252 -4.98 12.79 23.67
C LYS A 252 -5.84 12.59 22.42
N VAL A 253 -7.06 12.09 22.60
CA VAL A 253 -8.01 11.70 21.55
C VAL A 253 -9.35 12.41 21.80
N PRO A 254 -9.56 13.60 21.22
CA PRO A 254 -10.83 14.30 21.33
C PRO A 254 -11.98 13.47 20.73
N ASP A 255 -13.22 13.76 21.17
CA ASP A 255 -14.41 12.97 20.83
C ASP A 255 -14.62 12.78 19.32
N ASN A 256 -14.33 13.81 18.52
CA ASN A 256 -14.45 13.73 17.07
C ASN A 256 -13.52 12.68 16.44
N GLN A 257 -12.34 12.41 17.04
CA GLN A 257 -11.43 11.37 16.54
C GLN A 257 -11.92 9.98 16.91
N THR A 258 -12.42 9.81 18.14
CA THR A 258 -13.08 8.57 18.56
C THR A 258 -14.26 8.24 17.64
N ALA A 259 -15.12 9.22 17.38
CA ALA A 259 -16.26 9.07 16.47
C ALA A 259 -15.82 8.76 15.02
N SER A 260 -14.72 9.36 14.56
CA SER A 260 -14.17 9.11 13.21
C SER A 260 -13.59 7.70 13.06
N VAL A 261 -12.99 7.13 14.11
CA VAL A 261 -12.60 5.71 14.16
C VAL A 261 -13.84 4.81 14.16
N TRP A 262 -14.84 5.10 15.00
CA TRP A 262 -16.10 4.35 15.02
C TRP A 262 -16.79 4.33 13.64
N GLN A 263 -16.81 5.47 12.95
CA GLN A 263 -17.38 5.57 11.60
C GLN A 263 -16.64 4.64 10.63
N SER A 264 -15.31 4.61 10.69
CA SER A 264 -14.51 3.72 9.84
C SER A 264 -14.70 2.24 10.13
N LEU A 265 -15.00 1.87 11.37
CA LEU A 265 -15.34 0.49 11.72
C LEU A 265 -16.75 0.10 11.28
N SER A 266 -17.68 1.06 11.24
CA SER A 266 -19.10 0.79 10.99
C SER A 266 -19.48 0.86 9.50
N PHE A 267 -18.77 1.68 8.72
CA PHE A 267 -19.07 1.95 7.31
C PHE A 267 -17.99 1.44 6.33
N GLY A 268 -16.80 1.09 6.83
CA GLY A 268 -15.62 0.78 6.01
C GLY A 268 -14.50 1.79 6.26
N ALA A 269 -13.24 1.40 6.07
CA ALA A 269 -12.14 2.27 6.49
C ALA A 269 -12.00 3.50 5.58
N ASN A 270 -11.96 4.68 6.19
CA ASN A 270 -12.02 5.93 5.46
C ASN A 270 -10.62 6.54 5.23
N TYR A 271 -10.31 6.89 3.99
CA TYR A 271 -9.12 7.65 3.59
C TYR A 271 -9.22 9.11 4.05
N LYS A 272 -8.14 9.68 4.59
CA LYS A 272 -8.09 11.11 4.96
C LYS A 272 -7.88 12.04 3.78
N ALA A 273 -7.18 11.58 2.75
CA ALA A 273 -6.80 12.40 1.61
C ALA A 273 -6.81 11.62 0.30
N ALA A 274 -7.40 12.21 -0.74
CA ALA A 274 -7.31 11.75 -2.13
C ALA A 274 -6.63 12.78 -3.04
N TYR A 275 -5.90 13.74 -2.47
CA TYR A 275 -5.60 15.01 -3.16
C TYR A 275 -4.74 14.83 -4.41
N CYS A 276 -3.81 13.88 -4.40
CA CYS A 276 -3.00 13.57 -5.57
C CYS A 276 -3.83 13.01 -6.73
N MET A 277 -4.93 12.32 -6.44
CA MET A 277 -5.90 11.86 -7.43
C MET A 277 -6.76 13.03 -7.90
N SER A 278 -7.36 13.75 -6.96
CA SER A 278 -8.23 14.91 -7.20
C SER A 278 -7.63 15.90 -8.21
N VAL A 279 -6.36 16.28 -8.02
CA VAL A 279 -5.72 17.33 -8.83
C VAL A 279 -5.13 16.83 -10.16
N CYS A 280 -5.09 15.52 -10.40
CA CYS A 280 -4.46 14.98 -11.59
C CYS A 280 -5.27 15.32 -12.84
N PRO A 281 -4.67 15.98 -13.85
CA PRO A 281 -5.34 16.28 -15.10
C PRO A 281 -5.05 15.24 -16.19
N ALA A 282 -4.24 14.21 -15.91
CA ALA A 282 -3.85 13.22 -16.91
C ALA A 282 -5.02 12.31 -17.29
N GLY A 283 -5.06 11.90 -18.56
CA GLY A 283 -6.10 11.05 -19.15
C GLY A 283 -6.89 11.79 -20.23
N ASP A 284 -7.16 11.16 -21.38
CA ASP A 284 -7.88 11.77 -22.51
C ASP A 284 -9.24 12.35 -22.09
N ASP A 285 -10.00 11.62 -21.27
CA ASP A 285 -11.31 12.05 -20.77
C ASP A 285 -11.19 13.13 -19.67
N VAL A 286 -9.98 13.40 -19.16
CA VAL A 286 -9.71 14.24 -17.98
C VAL A 286 -9.05 15.57 -18.35
N ILE A 287 -8.14 15.56 -19.33
CA ILE A 287 -7.16 16.62 -19.58
C ILE A 287 -7.78 17.90 -20.16
N GLY A 288 -8.96 17.82 -20.79
CA GLY A 288 -9.60 18.94 -21.48
C GLY A 288 -9.68 20.22 -20.63
N ALA A 289 -10.25 20.13 -19.43
CA ALA A 289 -10.41 21.30 -18.55
C ALA A 289 -9.07 21.96 -18.15
N TRP A 290 -8.01 21.16 -18.03
CA TRP A 290 -6.66 21.67 -17.75
C TRP A 290 -6.06 22.39 -18.97
N LEU A 291 -6.27 21.86 -20.18
CA LEU A 291 -5.81 22.49 -21.42
C LEU A 291 -6.56 23.80 -21.70
N ASP A 292 -7.87 23.83 -21.42
CA ASP A 292 -8.69 25.02 -21.60
C ASP A 292 -8.24 26.16 -20.68
N SER A 293 -7.99 25.86 -19.40
CA SER A 293 -7.49 26.85 -18.45
C SER A 293 -6.80 26.21 -17.23
N PRO A 294 -5.45 26.17 -17.24
CA PRO A 294 -4.65 25.79 -16.07
C PRO A 294 -4.97 26.64 -14.84
N LYS A 295 -5.28 27.94 -15.06
CA LYS A 295 -5.63 28.87 -13.99
C LYS A 295 -6.94 28.48 -13.30
N THR A 296 -7.94 28.06 -14.07
CA THR A 296 -9.24 27.63 -13.55
C THR A 296 -9.09 26.34 -12.76
N HIS A 297 -8.37 25.34 -13.29
CA HIS A 297 -8.11 24.09 -12.57
C HIS A 297 -7.36 24.32 -11.24
N LEU A 298 -6.37 25.22 -11.23
CA LEU A 298 -5.70 25.62 -9.99
C LEU A 298 -6.67 26.26 -8.99
N ALA A 299 -7.57 27.12 -9.46
CA ALA A 299 -8.51 27.84 -8.62
C ALA A 299 -9.62 26.95 -8.04
N GLU A 300 -10.15 26.03 -8.84
CA GLU A 300 -11.35 25.24 -8.52
C GLU A 300 -11.04 23.85 -7.95
N VAL A 301 -9.91 23.24 -8.32
CA VAL A 301 -9.55 21.88 -7.88
C VAL A 301 -8.41 21.92 -6.87
N VAL A 302 -7.33 22.63 -7.16
CA VAL A 302 -6.10 22.56 -6.35
C VAL A 302 -6.19 23.41 -5.08
N ARG A 303 -6.52 24.69 -5.20
CA ARG A 303 -6.55 25.63 -4.06
C ARG A 303 -7.55 25.23 -2.97
N PRO A 304 -8.76 24.71 -3.26
CA PRO A 304 -9.68 24.29 -2.21
C PRO A 304 -9.10 23.19 -1.32
N LEU A 305 -8.35 22.24 -1.88
CA LEU A 305 -7.69 21.18 -1.11
C LEU A 305 -6.52 21.73 -0.27
N GLN A 306 -5.73 22.65 -0.82
CA GLN A 306 -4.62 23.30 -0.11
C GLN A 306 -5.11 24.14 1.08
N ARG A 307 -6.22 24.86 0.92
CA ARG A 307 -6.79 25.78 1.92
C ARG A 307 -7.79 25.11 2.88
N LYS A 308 -8.10 23.83 2.66
CA LYS A 308 -9.00 23.09 3.54
C LYS A 308 -8.44 23.09 4.97
N GLN A 309 -9.25 23.60 5.89
CA GLN A 309 -8.96 23.55 7.33
C GLN A 309 -9.14 22.11 7.82
N GLU A 310 -8.05 21.48 8.22
CA GLU A 310 -8.07 20.10 8.71
C GLU A 310 -6.88 19.77 9.61
N THR A 311 -7.02 18.67 10.34
CA THR A 311 -5.91 18.07 11.09
C THR A 311 -5.11 17.15 10.16
N VAL A 312 -3.81 17.41 10.05
CA VAL A 312 -2.85 16.52 9.38
C VAL A 312 -2.10 15.73 10.45
N TYR A 313 -2.17 14.41 10.35
CA TYR A 313 -1.55 13.51 11.31
C TYR A 313 -0.12 13.23 10.89
N VAL A 314 0.84 13.45 11.78
CA VAL A 314 2.27 13.35 11.50
C VAL A 314 2.98 12.64 12.65
N ILE A 315 4.13 12.06 12.37
CA ILE A 315 5.03 11.56 13.40
C ILE A 315 5.83 12.74 13.92
N LYS A 316 6.04 12.80 15.24
CA LYS A 316 6.81 13.87 15.86
C LYS A 316 8.25 13.87 15.33
N GLY A 317 8.72 15.03 14.91
CA GLY A 317 10.06 15.23 14.35
C GLY A 317 10.25 14.57 12.99
N SER A 318 9.19 14.41 12.18
CA SER A 318 9.27 13.89 10.81
C SER A 318 9.36 15.02 9.77
N ASP A 319 9.85 14.70 8.57
CA ASP A 319 9.84 15.58 7.40
C ASP A 319 8.43 16.09 7.10
N ALA A 320 7.41 15.25 7.31
CA ALA A 320 6.01 15.60 7.15
C ALA A 320 5.54 16.69 8.13
N GLU A 321 6.00 16.65 9.39
CA GLU A 321 5.69 17.71 10.37
C GLU A 321 6.24 19.06 9.91
N ASP A 322 7.53 19.11 9.55
CA ASP A 322 8.18 20.32 9.06
C ASP A 322 7.52 20.84 7.78
N TYR A 323 7.15 19.93 6.86
CA TYR A 323 6.49 20.25 5.61
C TYR A 323 5.13 20.92 5.85
N VAL A 324 4.26 20.30 6.67
CA VAL A 324 2.91 20.82 6.96
C VAL A 324 2.99 22.22 7.55
N ASN A 325 3.79 22.38 8.60
CA ASN A 325 3.91 23.63 9.35
C ASN A 325 4.46 24.77 8.48
N ARG A 326 5.34 24.46 7.51
CA ARG A 326 5.90 25.45 6.58
C ARG A 326 4.97 25.78 5.42
N ARG A 327 4.24 24.80 4.88
CA ARG A 327 3.59 24.90 3.56
C ARG A 327 2.11 25.28 3.61
N PHE A 328 1.41 24.91 4.68
CA PHE A 328 -0.04 25.03 4.77
C PHE A 328 -0.47 25.78 6.05
N PRO A 329 -0.74 27.10 5.96
CA PRO A 329 -1.12 27.90 7.12
C PRO A 329 -2.49 27.49 7.72
N ASP A 330 -3.38 26.93 6.90
CA ASP A 330 -4.73 26.54 7.30
C ASP A 330 -4.81 25.12 7.88
N LYS A 331 -3.70 24.37 7.89
CA LYS A 331 -3.66 22.97 8.35
C LYS A 331 -2.95 22.88 9.68
N ARG A 332 -3.51 22.08 10.59
CA ARG A 332 -2.93 21.86 11.92
C ARG A 332 -2.30 20.48 11.99
N SER A 333 -1.01 20.42 12.27
CA SER A 333 -0.32 19.15 12.58
C SER A 333 -0.81 18.57 13.92
N LYS A 334 -0.96 17.25 13.97
CA LYS A 334 -1.20 16.50 15.21
C LYS A 334 -0.31 15.26 15.24
N HIS A 335 0.38 15.09 16.36
CA HIS A 335 1.24 13.93 16.58
C HIS A 335 0.42 12.66 16.83
N VAL A 336 0.89 11.56 16.23
CA VAL A 336 0.42 10.20 16.46
C VAL A 336 1.63 9.26 16.54
N GLY A 337 1.43 8.05 17.06
CA GLY A 337 2.49 7.05 17.11
C GLY A 337 2.81 6.46 15.73
N GLN A 338 4.05 6.02 15.55
CA GLN A 338 4.47 5.25 14.37
C GLN A 338 3.82 3.86 14.41
N SER A 339 2.99 3.53 13.43
CA SER A 339 2.26 2.24 13.38
C SER A 339 2.98 1.17 12.55
N LEU A 340 4.01 1.54 11.78
CA LEU A 340 4.92 0.62 11.08
C LEU A 340 5.96 0.08 12.08
N ARG A 341 5.52 -0.83 12.98
CA ARG A 341 6.38 -1.41 14.02
C ARG A 341 7.05 -2.69 13.53
N ALA A 342 8.37 -2.79 13.70
CA ALA A 342 9.10 -4.01 13.41
C ALA A 342 8.89 -5.06 14.50
N ARG A 343 8.46 -6.28 14.13
CA ARG A 343 8.32 -7.43 15.05
C ARG A 343 9.46 -8.44 14.96
N SER A 344 10.33 -8.29 13.97
CA SER A 344 11.52 -9.11 13.71
C SER A 344 12.65 -8.21 13.21
N VAL A 345 13.87 -8.74 13.17
CA VAL A 345 15.02 -8.04 12.56
C VAL A 345 14.80 -7.92 11.05
N GLU A 346 14.18 -8.92 10.42
CA GLU A 346 13.77 -8.85 9.01
C GLU A 346 12.83 -7.68 8.74
N GLY A 347 11.73 -7.61 9.49
CA GLY A 347 10.76 -6.53 9.35
C GLY A 347 11.33 -5.16 9.71
N MET A 348 12.38 -5.09 10.54
CA MET A 348 13.11 -3.85 10.76
C MET A 348 13.84 -3.41 9.49
N VAL A 349 14.59 -4.31 8.86
CA VAL A 349 15.34 -4.02 7.63
C VAL A 349 14.40 -3.59 6.51
N ASP A 350 13.31 -4.33 6.29
CA ASP A 350 12.29 -4.01 5.29
C ASP A 350 11.56 -2.69 5.59
N GLY A 351 11.45 -2.33 6.86
CA GLY A 351 10.81 -1.10 7.32
C GLY A 351 11.68 0.16 7.17
N LEU A 352 13.02 0.03 7.14
CA LEU A 352 13.92 1.20 7.10
C LEU A 352 13.65 2.13 5.91
N PRO A 353 13.54 1.64 4.65
CA PRO A 353 13.19 2.51 3.53
C PRO A 353 11.83 3.18 3.65
N LEU A 354 10.88 2.57 4.38
CA LEU A 354 9.52 3.07 4.51
C LEU A 354 9.40 4.25 5.47
N ILE A 355 10.25 4.30 6.51
CA ILE A 355 10.21 5.32 7.57
C ILE A 355 11.33 6.36 7.48
N PHE A 356 12.20 6.24 6.48
CA PHE A 356 13.36 7.11 6.30
C PHE A 356 12.99 8.59 6.08
N GLN A 357 13.58 9.47 6.88
CA GLN A 357 13.37 10.92 6.82
C GLN A 357 14.51 11.57 6.02
N ARG A 358 14.35 11.55 4.69
CA ARG A 358 15.41 11.96 3.75
C ARG A 358 15.86 13.39 3.98
N GLU A 359 14.96 14.33 4.25
CA GLU A 359 15.33 15.75 4.36
C GLU A 359 16.18 16.04 5.61
N GLN A 360 16.07 15.22 6.65
CA GLN A 360 16.93 15.31 7.83
C GLN A 360 18.35 14.79 7.59
N THR A 361 18.56 14.08 6.49
CA THR A 361 19.86 13.57 6.06
C THR A 361 20.52 14.42 4.98
N LYS A 362 19.97 15.59 4.69
CA LYS A 362 20.59 16.53 3.75
C LYS A 362 22.01 16.91 4.21
N GLY A 363 22.99 16.67 3.36
CA GLY A 363 24.42 16.89 3.64
C GLY A 363 25.01 15.94 4.68
N VAL A 364 24.34 14.82 5.00
CA VAL A 364 24.83 13.80 5.92
C VAL A 364 25.38 12.63 5.12
N THR A 365 26.58 12.19 5.47
CA THR A 365 27.14 10.91 5.03
C THR A 365 27.47 10.08 6.27
N ALA A 366 26.91 8.88 6.37
CA ALA A 366 27.13 7.98 7.51
C ALA A 366 26.91 6.51 7.15
N THR A 367 27.78 5.62 7.66
CA THR A 367 27.68 4.16 7.53
C THR A 367 27.46 3.51 8.89
N TYR A 368 26.38 2.75 9.03
CA TYR A 368 26.02 2.01 10.23
C TYR A 368 26.13 0.51 9.97
N HIS A 369 26.86 -0.21 10.82
CA HIS A 369 26.87 -1.67 10.81
C HIS A 369 26.02 -2.20 11.95
N PHE A 370 25.07 -3.08 11.65
CA PHE A 370 24.27 -3.78 12.65
C PHE A 370 24.66 -5.25 12.68
N SER A 371 24.79 -5.81 13.88
CA SER A 371 24.95 -7.25 14.12
C SER A 371 23.96 -7.68 15.20
N PHE A 372 22.97 -8.45 14.78
CA PHE A 372 22.01 -9.06 15.69
C PHE A 372 22.43 -10.48 16.05
N THR A 373 22.23 -10.81 17.32
CA THR A 373 22.46 -12.14 17.90
C THR A 373 21.21 -12.57 18.70
N GLY A 374 21.19 -13.80 19.21
CA GLY A 374 20.08 -14.30 20.02
C GLY A 374 19.09 -15.09 19.18
N THR A 375 17.80 -14.75 19.27
CA THR A 375 16.72 -15.46 18.56
C THR A 375 16.81 -15.28 17.05
N GLU A 376 17.20 -14.09 16.60
CA GLU A 376 17.48 -13.79 15.20
C GLU A 376 18.95 -13.36 15.06
N THR A 377 19.64 -13.94 14.07
CA THR A 377 21.02 -13.56 13.73
C THR A 377 21.04 -12.98 12.33
N ARG A 378 21.39 -11.69 12.22
CA ARG A 378 21.51 -10.99 10.94
C ARG A 378 22.56 -9.90 11.05
N GLN A 379 23.29 -9.70 9.96
CA GLN A 379 24.18 -8.57 9.78
C GLN A 379 23.72 -7.76 8.59
N PHE A 380 23.72 -6.45 8.72
CA PHE A 380 23.42 -5.55 7.60
C PHE A 380 24.11 -4.20 7.80
N THR A 381 24.18 -3.46 6.70
CA THR A 381 24.74 -2.12 6.61
C THR A 381 23.64 -1.15 6.23
N VAL A 382 23.57 -0.02 6.91
CA VAL A 382 22.77 1.14 6.49
C VAL A 382 23.74 2.23 6.08
N LYS A 383 23.70 2.66 4.82
CA LYS A 383 24.46 3.82 4.34
C LYS A 383 23.50 4.95 4.03
N ILE A 384 23.85 6.13 4.52
CA ILE A 384 23.17 7.39 4.24
C ILE A 384 24.17 8.28 3.52
N ASP A 385 23.76 8.85 2.40
CA ASP A 385 24.55 9.84 1.66
C ASP A 385 23.62 10.89 1.04
N ASP A 386 23.62 12.11 1.58
CA ASP A 386 22.80 13.26 1.15
C ASP A 386 21.39 12.91 0.63
N ARG A 387 20.49 12.52 1.54
CA ARG A 387 19.09 12.10 1.24
C ARG A 387 18.92 10.75 0.59
N ASP A 388 20.00 10.05 0.23
CA ASP A 388 19.92 8.67 -0.25
C ASP A 388 20.13 7.68 0.90
N LEU A 389 19.45 6.54 0.78
CA LEU A 389 19.49 5.43 1.71
C LEU A 389 19.80 4.14 0.95
N GLU A 390 20.84 3.44 1.40
CA GLU A 390 21.16 2.09 0.95
C GLU A 390 21.13 1.15 2.16
N VAL A 391 20.44 0.02 2.03
CA VAL A 391 20.45 -1.05 3.04
C VAL A 391 20.96 -2.32 2.37
N CYS A 392 22.06 -2.87 2.87
CA CYS A 392 22.74 -4.04 2.29
C CYS A 392 22.87 -5.15 3.31
N ASP A 393 22.68 -6.41 2.89
CA ASP A 393 22.99 -7.56 3.72
C ASP A 393 24.49 -7.71 3.96
N GLY A 394 24.89 -7.96 5.21
CA GLY A 394 26.28 -8.03 5.64
C GLY A 394 26.91 -6.67 5.97
N HIS A 395 28.19 -6.68 6.35
CA HIS A 395 28.97 -5.48 6.66
C HIS A 395 29.76 -5.01 5.44
N HIS A 396 29.43 -3.83 4.95
CA HIS A 396 30.04 -3.24 3.76
C HIS A 396 30.70 -1.91 4.09
N GLY A 397 31.94 -1.71 3.62
CA GLY A 397 32.69 -0.49 3.87
C GLY A 397 33.16 -0.33 5.32
N ARG A 398 33.60 0.88 5.68
CA ARG A 398 34.03 1.23 7.05
C ARG A 398 32.85 1.87 7.80
N PRO A 399 32.46 1.38 8.99
CA PRO A 399 31.38 1.97 9.75
C PRO A 399 31.82 3.21 10.50
N ASP A 400 30.94 4.20 10.58
CA ASP A 400 30.99 5.30 11.54
C ASP A 400 30.43 4.87 12.91
N LEU A 401 29.47 3.93 12.90
CA LEU A 401 28.92 3.29 14.09
C LEU A 401 28.69 1.80 13.84
N THR A 402 29.15 0.95 14.75
CA THR A 402 28.77 -0.47 14.82
C THR A 402 27.88 -0.71 16.03
N VAL A 403 26.72 -1.32 15.79
CA VAL A 403 25.75 -1.75 16.79
C VAL A 403 25.75 -3.27 16.84
N VAL A 404 26.07 -3.84 18.00
CA VAL A 404 25.91 -5.28 18.26
C VAL A 404 24.85 -5.45 19.33
N ALA A 405 23.77 -6.16 19.03
CA ALA A 405 22.65 -6.29 19.95
C ALA A 405 22.04 -7.69 19.97
N ASP A 406 21.51 -8.07 21.13
CA ASP A 406 20.53 -9.15 21.23
C ASP A 406 19.22 -8.69 20.58
N SER A 407 18.74 -9.45 19.59
CA SER A 407 17.55 -9.12 18.77
C SER A 407 16.31 -8.84 19.62
N SER A 408 15.99 -9.70 20.59
CA SER A 408 14.84 -9.52 21.48
C SER A 408 14.91 -8.27 22.36
N THR A 409 16.13 -7.87 22.75
CA THR A 409 16.37 -6.67 23.55
C THR A 409 16.26 -5.42 22.69
N TRP A 410 16.77 -5.46 21.46
CA TRP A 410 16.69 -4.35 20.51
C TRP A 410 15.25 -4.05 20.07
N LEU A 411 14.47 -5.08 19.71
CA LEU A 411 13.08 -4.89 19.30
C LEU A 411 12.24 -4.26 20.42
N ARG A 412 12.45 -4.67 21.68
CA ARG A 412 11.83 -4.02 22.84
C ARG A 412 12.31 -2.60 23.08
N PHE A 413 13.52 -2.26 22.70
CA PHE A 413 14.02 -0.89 22.74
C PHE A 413 13.30 -0.01 21.72
N LEU A 414 13.11 -0.49 20.48
CA LEU A 414 12.35 0.23 19.45
C LEU A 414 10.87 0.46 19.81
N ASP A 415 10.27 -0.43 20.59
CA ASP A 415 8.89 -0.31 21.09
C ASP A 415 8.75 0.55 22.38
N ASN A 416 9.80 1.28 22.79
CA ASN A 416 9.86 2.01 24.07
C ASN A 416 9.59 1.15 25.33
N ARG A 417 9.73 -0.19 25.21
CA ARG A 417 9.56 -1.14 26.31
C ARG A 417 10.85 -1.41 27.08
N SER A 418 11.98 -0.83 26.65
CA SER A 418 13.24 -0.91 27.38
C SER A 418 14.08 0.37 27.23
N VAL A 419 14.82 0.72 28.28
CA VAL A 419 15.62 1.95 28.34
C VAL A 419 17.06 1.67 27.88
N LEU A 420 17.51 2.33 26.81
CA LEU A 420 18.81 2.10 26.16
C LEU A 420 20.01 2.07 27.13
N PRO A 421 20.19 3.03 28.08
CA PRO A 421 21.23 2.96 29.10
C PRO A 421 21.30 1.63 29.87
N TRP A 422 20.14 1.06 30.23
CA TRP A 422 20.07 -0.19 30.98
C TRP A 422 20.46 -1.41 30.13
N ALA A 423 20.10 -1.42 28.85
CA ALA A 423 20.47 -2.47 27.92
C ALA A 423 21.97 -2.47 27.59
N VAL A 424 22.57 -1.27 27.49
CA VAL A 424 24.02 -1.09 27.32
C VAL A 424 24.79 -1.53 28.56
N MET A 425 24.35 -1.13 29.77
CA MET A 425 24.99 -1.55 31.03
C MET A 425 24.98 -3.08 31.22
N ARG A 426 23.92 -3.76 30.77
CA ARG A 426 23.84 -5.23 30.80
C ARG A 426 24.63 -5.93 29.69
N GLY A 427 25.34 -5.18 28.84
CA GLY A 427 26.14 -5.72 27.74
C GLY A 427 25.34 -6.35 26.60
N ARG A 428 24.01 -6.16 26.60
CA ARG A 428 23.09 -6.70 25.58
C ARG A 428 22.99 -5.83 24.32
N ILE A 429 23.43 -4.57 24.43
CA ILE A 429 23.68 -3.68 23.30
C ILE A 429 25.08 -3.13 23.47
N ARG A 430 25.94 -3.28 22.47
CA ARG A 430 27.30 -2.74 22.42
C ARG A 430 27.40 -1.79 21.24
N LEU A 431 27.92 -0.60 21.50
CA LEU A 431 28.13 0.44 20.50
C LEU A 431 29.63 0.66 20.34
N HIS A 432 30.13 0.57 19.11
CA HIS A 432 31.50 0.94 18.76
C HIS A 432 31.44 2.13 17.81
N GLY A 433 31.84 3.31 18.30
CA GLY A 433 31.67 4.59 17.61
C GLY A 433 31.00 5.62 18.52
N SER A 434 30.65 6.78 17.96
CA SER A 434 30.02 7.86 18.72
C SER A 434 28.55 7.57 19.02
N PRO A 435 28.10 7.56 20.29
CA PRO A 435 26.68 7.39 20.62
C PRO A 435 25.76 8.47 20.01
N ARG A 436 26.31 9.63 19.64
CA ARG A 436 25.56 10.68 18.93
C ARG A 436 25.04 10.22 17.58
N LEU A 437 25.73 9.29 16.91
CA LEU A 437 25.28 8.70 15.65
C LEU A 437 24.05 7.81 15.85
N LEU A 438 23.92 7.14 16.99
CA LEU A 438 22.70 6.38 17.29
C LEU A 438 21.50 7.29 17.56
N LEU A 439 21.72 8.43 18.23
CA LEU A 439 20.68 9.46 18.39
C LEU A 439 20.29 10.07 17.04
N ALA A 440 21.27 10.33 16.17
CA ALA A 440 21.03 10.80 14.81
C ALA A 440 20.25 9.76 13.99
N PHE A 441 20.57 8.47 14.12
CA PHE A 441 19.84 7.37 13.51
C PHE A 441 18.37 7.38 13.92
N GLY A 442 18.06 7.52 15.21
CA GLY A 442 16.67 7.62 15.70
C GLY A 442 15.90 8.82 15.12
N ARG A 443 16.60 9.90 14.75
CA ARG A 443 16.02 11.05 14.06
C ARG A 443 15.74 10.77 12.57
N TYR A 444 16.61 10.00 11.90
CA TYR A 444 16.43 9.62 10.50
C TYR A 444 15.36 8.53 10.32
N PHE A 445 15.10 7.75 11.36
CA PHE A 445 14.13 6.66 11.40
C PHE A 445 13.27 6.79 12.66
N PRO A 446 12.36 7.78 12.73
CA PRO A 446 11.56 8.03 13.91
C PRO A 446 10.69 6.81 14.23
N SER A 447 10.99 6.19 15.37
CA SER A 447 10.23 5.12 16.02
C SER A 447 9.42 5.71 17.19
N GLN A 448 8.56 4.90 17.82
CA GLN A 448 7.62 5.36 18.85
C GLN A 448 8.28 6.01 20.06
#